data_AF-A0A7X9UBI9-F1
#
_entry.id   AF-A0A7X9UBI9-F1
#
_cell.length_a   1.000
_cell.length_b   1.000
_cell.length_c   1.000
_cell.angle_alpha   90.00
_cell.angle_beta   90.00
_cell.angle_gamma   90.00
#
_symmetry.space_group_name_H-M   'P 1'
#
loop_
_entity.id
_entity.type
_entity.pdbx_description
1 polymer ?
#
loop_
_entity_poly.entity_id
_entity_poly.type
_entity_poly.pdbx_seq_one_letter_code
_entity_poly.pdbx_strand_id
1 'polypeptide(L)'
;MRGEHLITVANNRVKFKLNIRRNLTILQGNSATGKTTLLELIDQFDQLGPDSGVSVVCDAPCHVLSGRNWKRNLKEISSSIVFIDEDSAFMRSHEFAHAARESDNYYVLVARESLPQLPYSVDEIYGLKNTNRATTKYPVYSRIYTSTYRIYGEQSFSGQRPELVIVEDSNSGYEFFSALCLKSGIPCVSAKGKSNIYSTILASNATSFLVIADGAAFGPEMEAVYALTRLKNIELFLPESFEWLVLSSGLFNDTEMREMLEHPADFIDSERFFSWESFFTDALIQKTKDTYLAYRKKELNREYLKERAASAIEATLPSLGFNAS
;
A
#
# COMPACT_ATOMS: atom_id res chain seq x y z
N MET A 1 -0.95 -7.35 -15.17
CA MET A 1 0.34 -6.61 -15.31
C MET A 1 1.28 -6.95 -14.18
N ARG A 2 2.60 -6.79 -14.38
CA ARG A 2 3.66 -6.95 -13.39
C ARG A 2 4.74 -5.89 -13.58
N GLY A 3 5.50 -5.62 -12.53
CA GLY A 3 6.67 -4.76 -12.53
C GLY A 3 6.39 -3.33 -12.09
N GLU A 4 7.48 -2.59 -11.87
CA GLU A 4 7.41 -1.15 -11.64
C GLU A 4 7.40 -0.38 -12.98
N HIS A 5 6.46 0.56 -13.11
CA HIS A 5 6.29 1.37 -14.31
C HIS A 5 6.67 2.83 -14.03
N LEU A 6 7.73 3.30 -14.70
CA LEU A 6 8.19 4.68 -14.59
C LEU A 6 7.52 5.57 -15.63
N ILE A 7 6.69 6.50 -15.17
CA ILE A 7 5.93 7.42 -16.02
C ILE A 7 6.56 8.80 -16.00
N THR A 8 6.88 9.32 -17.18
CA THR A 8 7.31 10.70 -17.36
C THR A 8 6.32 11.43 -18.27
N VAL A 9 5.65 12.46 -17.74
CA VAL A 9 4.70 13.29 -18.50
C VAL A 9 5.25 14.71 -18.61
N ALA A 10 5.24 15.27 -19.81
CA ALA A 10 6.11 16.38 -20.14
C ALA A 10 5.50 17.31 -21.19
N ASN A 11 5.48 18.62 -20.92
CA ASN A 11 5.35 19.65 -21.96
C ASN A 11 6.40 20.76 -21.77
N ASN A 12 6.29 21.85 -22.51
CA ASN A 12 7.24 22.97 -22.43
C ASN A 12 7.29 23.67 -21.06
N ARG A 13 6.27 23.52 -20.21
CA ARG A 13 6.13 24.21 -18.91
C ARG A 13 6.42 23.30 -17.72
N VAL A 14 6.00 22.04 -17.78
CA VAL A 14 6.03 21.12 -16.64
C VAL A 14 6.59 19.75 -17.03
N LYS A 15 7.17 19.05 -16.05
CA LYS A 15 7.60 17.65 -16.15
C LYS A 15 7.20 16.92 -14.88
N PHE A 16 6.35 15.91 -15.02
CA PHE A 16 6.00 14.97 -13.98
C PHE A 16 6.84 13.71 -14.11
N LYS A 17 7.26 13.15 -12.97
CA LYS A 17 7.87 11.83 -12.88
C LYS A 17 7.19 11.05 -11.75
N LEU A 18 6.56 9.93 -12.09
CA LEU A 18 5.89 9.03 -11.18
C LEU A 18 6.47 7.63 -11.32
N ASN A 19 6.65 6.92 -10.21
CA ASN A 19 7.00 5.51 -10.20
C ASN A 19 5.81 4.72 -9.65
N ILE A 20 5.20 3.86 -10.47
CA ILE A 20 4.02 3.07 -10.10
C ILE A 20 4.48 1.64 -9.85
N ARG A 21 4.30 1.15 -8.63
CA ARG A 21 4.88 -0.13 -8.20
C ARG A 21 3.88 -1.28 -8.09
N ARG A 22 2.60 -0.95 -7.97
CA ARG A 22 1.52 -1.92 -7.77
C ARG A 22 0.21 -1.39 -8.31
N ASN A 23 -0.79 -2.26 -8.28
CA ASN A 23 -2.10 -2.06 -8.91
C ASN A 23 -2.85 -0.80 -8.46
N LEU A 24 -2.66 -0.31 -7.24
CA LEU A 24 -3.33 0.89 -6.72
C LEU A 24 -2.32 1.90 -6.20
N THR A 25 -2.35 3.10 -6.79
CA THR A 25 -1.58 4.27 -6.34
C THR A 25 -2.52 5.44 -6.08
N ILE A 26 -2.42 6.04 -4.90
CA ILE A 26 -3.23 7.19 -4.49
C ILE A 26 -2.40 8.46 -4.57
N LEU A 27 -2.81 9.41 -5.41
CA LEU A 27 -2.24 10.76 -5.44
C LEU A 27 -3.05 11.70 -4.56
N GLN A 28 -2.84 11.64 -3.25
CA GLN A 28 -3.53 12.50 -2.29
C GLN A 28 -2.94 13.91 -2.25
N GLY A 29 -3.77 14.93 -2.06
CA GLY A 29 -3.29 16.28 -1.78
C GLY A 29 -4.30 17.39 -2.01
N ASN A 30 -3.96 18.55 -1.48
CA ASN A 30 -4.76 19.77 -1.58
C ASN A 30 -4.69 20.37 -3.00
N SER A 31 -5.69 21.20 -3.33
CA SER A 31 -5.82 21.91 -4.60
C SER A 31 -4.51 22.62 -5.01
N ALA A 32 -4.30 22.78 -6.32
CA ALA A 32 -3.19 23.53 -6.94
C ALA A 32 -1.78 22.90 -6.87
N THR A 33 -1.67 21.59 -6.66
CA THR A 33 -0.38 20.85 -6.69
C THR A 33 0.01 20.28 -8.07
N GLY A 34 -0.83 20.48 -9.10
CA GLY A 34 -0.57 20.02 -10.47
C GLY A 34 -1.16 18.65 -10.82
N LYS A 35 -2.01 18.06 -9.96
CA LYS A 35 -2.67 16.76 -10.20
C LYS A 35 -3.60 16.81 -11.42
N THR A 36 -4.49 17.80 -11.48
CA THR A 36 -5.38 18.00 -12.64
C THR A 36 -4.56 18.23 -13.91
N THR A 37 -3.50 19.04 -13.85
CA THR A 37 -2.58 19.25 -14.98
C THR A 37 -1.90 17.95 -15.44
N LEU A 38 -1.54 17.04 -14.52
CA LEU A 38 -1.00 15.74 -14.90
C LEU A 38 -2.03 14.94 -15.73
N LEU A 39 -3.27 14.85 -15.27
CA LEU A 39 -4.33 14.12 -15.97
C LEU A 39 -4.68 14.77 -17.31
N GLU A 40 -4.81 16.10 -17.37
CA GLU A 40 -5.05 16.85 -18.61
C GLU A 40 -3.97 16.57 -19.67
N LEU A 41 -2.69 16.52 -19.27
CA LEU A 41 -1.60 16.24 -20.20
C LEU A 41 -1.63 14.80 -20.71
N ILE A 42 -1.99 13.84 -19.86
CA ILE A 42 -2.14 12.44 -20.27
C ILE A 42 -3.31 12.31 -21.24
N ASP A 43 -4.47 12.90 -20.93
CA ASP A 43 -5.66 12.87 -21.79
C ASP A 43 -5.40 13.53 -23.16
N GLN A 44 -4.70 14.68 -23.19
CA GLN A 44 -4.29 15.33 -24.43
C GLN A 44 -3.40 14.43 -25.30
N PHE A 45 -2.44 13.73 -24.68
CA PHE A 45 -1.57 12.82 -25.40
C PHE A 45 -2.32 11.56 -25.86
N ASP A 46 -3.25 11.04 -25.08
CA ASP A 46 -4.05 9.86 -25.45
C ASP A 46 -4.95 10.17 -26.67
N GLN A 47 -5.50 11.39 -26.75
CA GLN A 47 -6.39 11.80 -27.85
C GLN A 47 -5.65 12.22 -29.13
N LEU A 48 -4.53 12.95 -29.01
CA LEU A 48 -3.85 13.59 -30.15
C LEU A 48 -2.43 13.06 -30.39
N GLY A 49 -1.92 12.19 -29.54
CA GLY A 49 -0.56 11.68 -29.63
C GLY A 49 0.49 12.81 -29.61
N PRO A 50 1.57 12.69 -30.40
CA PRO A 50 2.63 13.69 -30.47
C PRO A 50 2.17 15.10 -30.87
N ASP A 51 1.04 15.23 -31.58
CA ASP A 51 0.51 16.52 -32.06
C ASP A 51 -0.05 17.38 -30.91
N SER A 52 -0.28 16.80 -29.73
CA SER A 52 -0.65 17.52 -28.51
C SER A 52 0.43 18.49 -28.00
N GLY A 53 1.70 18.32 -28.41
CA GLY A 53 2.84 19.00 -27.80
C GLY A 53 3.20 18.47 -26.40
N VAL A 54 2.60 17.35 -26.01
CA VAL A 54 2.88 16.60 -24.78
C VAL A 54 3.72 15.36 -25.13
N SER A 55 4.61 14.99 -24.23
CA SER A 55 5.35 13.73 -24.25
C SER A 55 4.98 12.91 -23.03
N VAL A 56 4.49 11.70 -23.27
CA VAL A 56 4.27 10.67 -22.24
C VAL A 56 5.23 9.53 -22.55
N VAL A 57 6.12 9.22 -21.60
CA VAL A 57 7.06 8.10 -21.69
C VAL A 57 6.75 7.13 -20.55
N CYS A 58 6.35 5.93 -20.92
CA CYS A 58 6.02 4.80 -20.04
C CYS A 58 6.21 3.52 -20.86
N ASP A 59 6.51 2.41 -20.19
CA ASP A 59 6.58 1.07 -20.78
C ASP A 59 5.19 0.41 -20.91
N ALA A 60 4.16 0.97 -20.29
CA ALA A 60 2.75 0.61 -20.44
C ALA A 60 1.92 1.79 -21.00
N PRO A 61 0.82 1.55 -21.75
CA PRO A 61 -0.07 2.61 -22.19
C PRO A 61 -0.71 3.35 -21.00
N CYS A 62 -0.97 4.65 -21.16
CA CYS A 62 -1.57 5.49 -20.12
C CYS A 62 -2.89 6.06 -20.61
N HIS A 63 -3.98 5.84 -19.87
CA HIS A 63 -5.31 6.32 -20.21
C HIS A 63 -5.94 7.11 -19.06
N VAL A 64 -6.73 8.13 -19.39
CA VAL A 64 -7.60 8.80 -18.42
C VAL A 64 -9.01 8.23 -18.51
N LEU A 65 -9.49 7.64 -17.42
CA LEU A 65 -10.84 7.09 -17.36
C LEU A 65 -11.80 8.08 -16.70
N SER A 66 -12.81 8.50 -17.45
CA SER A 66 -13.82 9.45 -16.97
C SER A 66 -15.20 9.21 -17.61
N GLY A 67 -16.20 9.98 -17.18
CA GLY A 67 -17.52 10.02 -17.81
C GLY A 67 -18.46 8.87 -17.44
N ARG A 68 -19.68 8.92 -18.00
CA ARG A 68 -20.78 8.00 -17.65
C ARG A 68 -20.58 6.58 -18.17
N ASN A 69 -19.81 6.41 -19.25
CA ASN A 69 -19.55 5.13 -19.90
C ASN A 69 -18.27 4.45 -19.40
N TRP A 70 -17.71 4.90 -18.26
CA TRP A 70 -16.45 4.41 -17.70
C TRP A 70 -16.36 2.89 -17.65
N LYS A 71 -17.46 2.19 -17.30
CA LYS A 71 -17.47 0.72 -17.18
C LYS A 71 -17.28 0.02 -18.51
N ARG A 72 -17.79 0.60 -19.60
CA ARG A 72 -17.55 0.07 -20.95
C ARG A 72 -16.11 0.34 -21.38
N ASN A 73 -15.67 1.58 -21.20
CA ASN A 73 -14.31 1.98 -21.57
C ASN A 73 -13.27 1.14 -20.82
N LEU A 74 -13.46 0.89 -19.53
CA LEU A 74 -12.53 0.09 -18.74
C LEU A 74 -12.42 -1.36 -19.22
N LYS A 75 -13.48 -1.94 -19.79
CA LYS A 75 -13.41 -3.29 -20.37
C LYS A 75 -12.58 -3.37 -21.64
N GLU A 76 -12.40 -2.25 -22.32
CA GLU A 76 -11.61 -2.14 -23.54
C GLU A 76 -10.14 -1.81 -23.24
N ILE A 77 -9.82 -1.44 -21.99
CA ILE A 77 -8.47 -1.11 -21.52
C ILE A 77 -7.86 -2.34 -20.84
N SER A 78 -6.70 -2.77 -21.34
CA SER A 78 -5.93 -3.89 -20.78
C SER A 78 -4.46 -3.54 -20.72
N SER A 79 -3.80 -4.04 -19.67
CA SER A 79 -2.36 -3.90 -19.46
C SER A 79 -1.86 -2.45 -19.51
N SER A 80 -2.66 -1.53 -18.97
CA SER A 80 -2.40 -0.09 -18.97
C SER A 80 -2.35 0.52 -17.57
N ILE A 81 -1.80 1.73 -17.49
CA ILE A 81 -1.94 2.62 -16.33
C ILE A 81 -3.16 3.51 -16.52
N VAL A 82 -4.17 3.34 -15.67
CA VAL A 82 -5.44 4.07 -15.74
C VAL A 82 -5.48 5.17 -14.68
N PHE A 83 -5.57 6.41 -15.13
CA PHE A 83 -5.67 7.59 -14.29
C PHE A 83 -7.13 7.98 -14.09
N ILE A 84 -7.51 8.28 -12.85
CA ILE A 84 -8.88 8.69 -12.50
C ILE A 84 -8.83 9.93 -11.63
N ASP A 85 -9.59 10.96 -12.03
CA ASP A 85 -9.69 12.20 -11.27
C ASP A 85 -10.73 12.11 -10.14
N GLU A 86 -10.58 12.96 -9.13
CA GLU A 86 -11.48 13.00 -7.97
C GLU A 86 -12.93 13.36 -8.32
N ASP A 87 -13.13 14.12 -9.40
CA ASP A 87 -14.44 14.52 -9.92
C ASP A 87 -15.21 13.35 -10.54
N SER A 88 -14.56 12.20 -10.75
CA SER A 88 -15.19 10.97 -11.20
C SER A 88 -15.95 10.30 -10.05
N ALA A 89 -17.22 10.66 -9.88
CA ALA A 89 -18.08 10.13 -8.81
C ALA A 89 -18.09 8.59 -8.71
N PHE A 90 -17.93 7.88 -9.83
CA PHE A 90 -17.86 6.41 -9.85
C PHE A 90 -16.64 5.83 -9.12
N MET A 91 -15.54 6.59 -8.97
CA MET A 91 -14.31 6.13 -8.31
C MET A 91 -14.58 5.67 -6.87
N ARG A 92 -15.58 6.28 -6.21
CA ARG A 92 -15.98 6.00 -4.83
C ARG A 92 -16.95 4.82 -4.70
N SER A 93 -17.31 4.19 -5.81
CA SER A 93 -18.36 3.18 -5.85
C SER A 93 -17.80 1.76 -5.70
N HIS A 94 -18.59 0.85 -5.14
CA HIS A 94 -18.22 -0.57 -5.08
C HIS A 94 -18.17 -1.21 -6.48
N GLU A 95 -18.94 -0.70 -7.43
CA GLU A 95 -18.90 -1.14 -8.83
C GLU A 95 -17.54 -0.87 -9.46
N PHE A 96 -16.91 0.28 -9.17
CA PHE A 96 -15.54 0.55 -9.62
C PHE A 96 -14.55 -0.39 -8.97
N ALA A 97 -14.61 -0.56 -7.64
CA ALA A 97 -13.72 -1.48 -6.93
C ALA A 97 -13.80 -2.92 -7.45
N HIS A 98 -15.00 -3.37 -7.82
CA HIS A 98 -15.21 -4.66 -8.45
C HIS A 98 -14.58 -4.72 -9.85
N ALA A 99 -14.86 -3.73 -10.69
CA ALA A 99 -14.34 -3.70 -12.06
C ALA A 99 -12.80 -3.59 -12.09
N ALA A 100 -12.21 -2.83 -11.16
CA ALA A 100 -10.77 -2.71 -11.02
C ALA A 100 -10.11 -4.05 -10.64
N ARG A 101 -10.75 -4.81 -9.75
CA ARG A 101 -10.31 -6.15 -9.33
C ARG A 101 -10.36 -7.17 -10.46
N GLU A 102 -11.28 -7.02 -11.40
CA GLU A 102 -11.43 -7.92 -12.55
C GLU A 102 -10.61 -7.49 -13.77
N SER A 103 -9.67 -6.56 -13.60
CA SER A 103 -8.82 -6.07 -14.69
C SER A 103 -7.35 -6.40 -14.44
N ASP A 104 -6.56 -6.35 -15.51
CA ASP A 104 -5.11 -6.51 -15.48
C ASP A 104 -4.37 -5.16 -15.35
N ASN A 105 -5.08 -4.05 -15.13
CA ASN A 105 -4.54 -2.68 -15.14
C ASN A 105 -3.95 -2.24 -13.80
N TYR A 106 -3.12 -1.21 -13.84
CA TYR A 106 -2.71 -0.43 -12.66
C TYR A 106 -3.50 0.88 -12.63
N TYR A 107 -3.79 1.40 -11.44
CA TYR A 107 -4.64 2.57 -11.24
C TYR A 107 -3.92 3.67 -10.47
N VAL A 108 -3.96 4.88 -11.02
CA VAL A 108 -3.51 6.10 -10.35
C VAL A 108 -4.74 6.94 -10.04
N LEU A 109 -5.12 6.98 -8.77
CA LEU A 109 -6.34 7.61 -8.29
C LEU A 109 -6.02 8.95 -7.63
N VAL A 110 -6.51 10.04 -8.20
CA VAL A 110 -6.47 11.35 -7.55
C VAL A 110 -7.65 11.42 -6.59
N ALA A 111 -7.37 11.54 -5.29
CA ALA A 111 -8.40 11.59 -4.27
C ALA A 111 -8.02 12.55 -3.13
N ARG A 112 -8.98 13.36 -2.67
CA ARG A 112 -8.84 14.16 -1.44
C ARG A 112 -9.11 13.36 -0.18
N GLU A 113 -10.04 12.41 -0.25
CA GLU A 113 -10.53 11.61 0.88
C GLU A 113 -10.21 10.13 0.68
N SER A 114 -10.27 9.36 1.77
CA SER A 114 -10.09 7.92 1.76
C SER A 114 -11.08 7.19 0.84
N LEU A 115 -10.61 6.10 0.23
CA LEU A 115 -11.39 5.19 -0.63
C LEU A 115 -11.55 3.82 0.07
N PRO A 116 -12.45 3.69 1.06
CA PRO A 116 -12.59 2.49 1.90
C PRO A 116 -12.96 1.21 1.14
N GLN A 117 -13.53 1.34 -0.06
CA GLN A 117 -13.86 0.23 -0.94
C GLN A 117 -12.64 -0.41 -1.64
N LEU A 118 -11.46 0.21 -1.56
CA LEU A 118 -10.22 -0.23 -2.22
C LEU A 118 -9.13 -0.58 -1.19
N PRO A 119 -8.46 -1.75 -1.29
CA PRO A 119 -7.40 -2.16 -0.38
C PRO A 119 -6.03 -1.64 -0.87
N TYR A 120 -5.81 -0.33 -0.83
CA TYR A 120 -4.51 0.26 -1.21
C TYR A 120 -3.52 0.27 -0.05
N SER A 121 -2.23 0.17 -0.39
CA SER A 121 -1.15 0.16 0.59
C SER A 121 -0.88 1.57 1.14
N VAL A 122 -0.46 1.64 2.41
CA VAL A 122 0.02 2.89 3.02
C VAL A 122 1.21 3.49 2.31
N ASP A 123 2.03 2.64 1.68
CA ASP A 123 3.22 3.01 0.94
C ASP A 123 2.93 3.58 -0.45
N GLU A 124 1.69 3.44 -0.92
CA GLU A 124 1.23 3.93 -2.24
C GLU A 124 0.41 5.21 -2.17
N ILE A 125 0.50 5.92 -1.05
CA ILE A 125 -0.17 7.20 -0.85
C ILE A 125 0.86 8.32 -1.02
N TYR A 126 0.73 9.06 -2.12
CA TYR A 126 1.71 10.07 -2.52
C TYR A 126 1.12 11.47 -2.65
N GLY A 127 1.92 12.46 -2.25
CA GLY A 127 1.73 13.86 -2.61
C GLY A 127 2.52 14.22 -3.87
N LEU A 128 2.15 15.32 -4.53
CA LEU A 128 2.99 15.93 -5.58
C LEU A 128 3.79 17.08 -4.99
N LYS A 129 5.10 17.11 -5.26
CA LYS A 129 5.98 18.20 -4.86
C LYS A 129 6.62 18.84 -6.09
N ASN A 130 6.45 20.15 -6.21
CA ASN A 130 7.08 20.95 -7.25
C ASN A 130 8.48 21.38 -6.81
N THR A 131 9.45 21.26 -7.72
CA THR A 131 10.80 21.78 -7.55
C THR A 131 11.14 22.72 -8.70
N ASN A 132 11.53 23.94 -8.36
CA ASN A 132 12.04 24.91 -9.32
C ASN A 132 13.54 24.66 -9.50
N ARG A 133 13.92 23.60 -10.21
CA ARG A 133 15.31 23.44 -10.65
C ARG A 133 15.52 24.28 -11.92
N ALA A 134 16.14 25.45 -11.76
CA ALA A 134 16.68 26.21 -12.88
C ALA A 134 17.88 25.45 -13.46
N THR A 135 17.64 24.57 -14.43
CA THR A 135 18.73 23.95 -15.18
C THR A 135 19.27 24.93 -16.21
N THR A 136 20.47 25.44 -15.93
CA THR A 136 21.42 26.16 -16.83
C THR A 136 21.22 27.65 -17.14
N LYS A 137 22.39 28.29 -17.29
CA LYS A 137 22.86 29.62 -17.76
C LYS A 137 21.95 30.58 -18.58
N TYR A 138 20.69 30.26 -18.87
CA TYR A 138 19.79 31.11 -19.65
C TYR A 138 18.42 31.28 -18.94
N PRO A 139 17.95 32.51 -18.66
CA PRO A 139 16.82 32.75 -17.75
C PRO A 139 15.42 32.50 -18.32
N VAL A 140 15.27 31.98 -19.54
CA VAL A 140 14.02 32.19 -20.32
C VAL A 140 12.99 31.05 -20.17
N TYR A 141 13.36 29.86 -19.67
CA TYR A 141 12.41 28.76 -19.48
C TYR A 141 12.71 27.93 -18.22
N SER A 142 12.19 28.36 -17.06
CA SER A 142 12.19 27.53 -15.85
C SER A 142 11.07 26.49 -15.94
N ARG A 143 11.43 25.26 -16.31
CA ARG A 143 10.50 24.13 -16.30
C ARG A 143 10.24 23.68 -14.86
N ILE A 144 8.97 23.51 -14.48
CA ILE A 144 8.62 23.00 -13.15
C ILE A 144 8.74 21.48 -13.16
N TYR A 145 9.54 20.93 -12.25
CA TYR A 145 9.70 19.49 -12.07
C TYR A 145 8.88 19.02 -10.89
N THR A 146 7.93 18.12 -11.16
CA THR A 146 7.02 17.56 -10.17
C THR A 146 7.31 16.08 -9.97
N SER A 147 7.54 15.67 -8.73
CA SER A 147 7.71 14.27 -8.36
C SER A 147 6.76 13.88 -7.24
N THR A 148 6.50 12.58 -7.12
CA THR A 148 5.76 12.02 -5.99
C THR A 148 6.64 11.99 -4.73
N TYR A 149 6.03 12.08 -3.56
CA TYR A 149 6.65 11.75 -2.28
C TYR A 149 5.62 11.00 -1.41
N ARG A 150 6.05 10.00 -0.63
CA ARG A 150 5.16 9.26 0.27
C ARG A 150 4.64 10.19 1.36
N ILE A 151 3.33 10.21 1.58
CA ILE A 151 2.70 11.04 2.62
C ILE A 151 2.97 10.46 4.01
N TYR A 152 2.94 9.14 4.11
CA TYR A 152 3.29 8.42 5.32
C TYR A 152 4.72 7.87 5.16
N GLY A 153 5.61 8.30 6.04
CA GLY A 153 7.03 7.93 6.01
C GLY A 153 7.32 6.66 6.80
N GLU A 154 8.60 6.28 6.82
CA GLU A 154 9.09 5.13 7.61
C GLU A 154 8.71 5.30 9.09
N GLN A 155 8.20 4.23 9.68
CA GLN A 155 7.80 4.18 11.07
C GLN A 155 9.05 3.95 11.92
N SER A 156 9.36 4.90 12.80
CA SER A 156 10.37 4.71 13.84
C SER A 156 9.70 4.18 15.10
N PHE A 157 10.21 3.08 15.64
CA PHE A 157 9.72 2.48 16.87
C PHE A 157 10.62 2.89 18.03
N SER A 158 10.02 3.38 19.11
CA SER A 158 10.78 3.81 20.28
C SER A 158 11.28 2.64 21.12
N GLY A 159 10.76 1.44 20.89
CA GLY A 159 10.99 0.29 21.78
C GLY A 159 10.26 0.42 23.12
N GLN A 160 9.44 1.44 23.32
CA GLN A 160 8.67 1.58 24.54
C GLN A 160 7.58 0.51 24.58
N ARG A 161 7.41 -0.08 25.77
CA ARG A 161 6.37 -1.06 26.04
C ARG A 161 4.98 -0.38 25.94
N PRO A 162 4.08 -0.81 25.04
CA PRO A 162 2.73 -0.28 24.96
C PRO A 162 1.86 -0.74 26.14
N GLU A 163 0.81 0.02 26.46
CA GLU A 163 -0.21 -0.39 27.43
C GLU A 163 -1.21 -1.38 26.81
N LEU A 164 -1.47 -1.25 25.51
CA LEU A 164 -2.38 -2.10 24.76
C LEU A 164 -1.85 -2.34 23.34
N VAL A 165 -1.87 -3.60 22.90
CA VAL A 165 -1.65 -3.99 21.51
C VAL A 165 -3.00 -4.22 20.83
N ILE A 166 -3.21 -3.58 19.67
CA ILE A 166 -4.38 -3.78 18.83
C ILE A 166 -3.91 -4.42 17.52
N VAL A 167 -4.38 -5.63 17.23
CA VAL A 167 -4.10 -6.31 15.95
C VAL A 167 -5.33 -6.16 15.04
N GLU A 168 -5.11 -5.86 13.76
CA GLU A 168 -6.17 -5.68 12.78
C GLU A 168 -7.08 -6.91 12.69
N ASP A 169 -6.50 -8.07 12.37
CA ASP A 169 -7.25 -9.27 12.06
C ASP A 169 -7.66 -10.05 13.33
N SER A 170 -8.40 -11.13 13.15
CA SER A 170 -8.79 -12.07 14.21
C SER A 170 -8.30 -13.49 13.94
N ASN A 171 -7.32 -13.65 13.06
CA ASN A 171 -6.91 -14.95 12.54
C ASN A 171 -5.46 -15.24 12.92
N SER A 172 -4.68 -15.86 12.03
CA SER A 172 -3.31 -16.29 12.31
C SER A 172 -2.38 -15.17 12.77
N GLY A 173 -2.49 -13.97 12.20
CA GLY A 173 -1.70 -12.82 12.64
C GLY A 173 -2.00 -12.47 14.10
N TYR A 174 -3.27 -12.33 14.45
CA TYR A 174 -3.71 -12.13 15.83
C TYR A 174 -3.27 -13.26 16.77
N GLU A 175 -3.42 -14.53 16.39
CA GLU A 175 -3.00 -15.66 17.23
C GLU A 175 -1.50 -15.60 17.57
N PHE A 176 -0.66 -15.25 16.58
CA PHE A 176 0.78 -15.09 16.79
C PHE A 176 1.09 -13.91 17.72
N PHE A 177 0.60 -12.71 17.40
CA PHE A 177 0.89 -11.52 18.20
C PHE A 177 0.28 -11.59 19.60
N SER A 178 -0.89 -12.20 19.76
CA SER A 178 -1.51 -12.44 21.06
C SER A 178 -0.64 -13.34 21.94
N ALA A 179 -0.06 -14.41 21.38
CA ALA A 179 0.87 -15.26 22.10
C ALA A 179 2.16 -14.52 22.50
N LEU A 180 2.71 -13.67 21.62
CA LEU A 180 3.87 -12.84 21.92
C LEU A 180 3.59 -11.81 23.02
N CYS A 181 2.42 -11.17 22.96
CA CYS A 181 1.95 -10.23 23.98
C CYS A 181 1.74 -10.92 25.33
N LEU A 182 1.17 -12.14 25.33
CA LEU A 182 0.97 -12.94 26.54
C LEU A 182 2.30 -13.26 27.22
N LYS A 183 3.31 -13.70 26.46
CA LYS A 183 4.68 -13.91 26.98
C LYS A 183 5.26 -12.64 27.59
N SER A 184 4.98 -11.50 26.96
CA SER A 184 5.46 -10.19 27.40
C SER A 184 4.64 -9.60 28.56
N GLY A 185 3.47 -10.17 28.91
CA GLY A 185 2.53 -9.61 29.88
C GLY A 185 1.82 -8.33 29.41
N ILE A 186 1.61 -8.17 28.11
CA ILE A 186 0.95 -7.00 27.51
C ILE A 186 -0.47 -7.39 27.07
N PRO A 187 -1.51 -6.62 27.41
CA PRO A 187 -2.84 -6.82 26.88
C PRO A 187 -2.86 -6.72 25.34
N CYS A 188 -3.54 -7.67 24.70
CA CYS A 188 -3.69 -7.71 23.24
C CYS A 188 -5.15 -7.95 22.88
N VAL A 189 -5.67 -7.19 21.91
CA VAL A 189 -7.04 -7.31 21.40
C VAL A 189 -7.05 -7.30 19.87
N SER A 190 -8.02 -8.01 19.30
CA SER A 190 -8.32 -7.96 17.87
C SER A 190 -9.32 -6.84 17.57
N ALA A 191 -9.04 -6.04 16.54
CA ALA A 191 -9.98 -5.07 15.98
C ALA A 191 -11.05 -5.73 15.09
N LYS A 192 -10.82 -6.97 14.63
CA LYS A 192 -11.72 -7.70 13.72
C LYS A 192 -11.92 -6.98 12.38
N GLY A 193 -10.83 -6.41 11.84
CA GLY A 193 -10.74 -5.72 10.56
C GLY A 193 -10.27 -4.27 10.69
N LYS A 194 -9.57 -3.78 9.66
CA LYS A 194 -8.97 -2.43 9.62
C LYS A 194 -9.93 -1.30 10.02
N SER A 195 -11.17 -1.32 9.54
CA SER A 195 -12.13 -0.23 9.77
C SER A 195 -12.58 -0.09 11.23
N ASN A 196 -12.29 -1.07 12.09
CA ASN A 196 -12.60 -1.01 13.51
C ASN A 196 -11.46 -0.42 14.35
N ILE A 197 -10.22 -0.36 13.85
CA ILE A 197 -9.04 0.06 14.64
C ILE A 197 -9.26 1.43 15.28
N TYR A 198 -9.75 2.41 14.51
CA TYR A 198 -10.04 3.76 15.01
C TYR A 198 -11.00 3.72 16.21
N SER A 199 -12.09 2.98 16.09
CA SER A 199 -13.10 2.85 17.16
C SER A 199 -12.55 2.12 18.39
N THR A 200 -11.71 1.10 18.20
CA THR A 200 -11.06 0.35 19.29
C THR A 200 -10.10 1.23 20.08
N ILE A 201 -9.32 2.09 19.42
CA ILE A 201 -8.43 3.05 20.07
C ILE A 201 -9.23 4.06 20.90
N LEU A 202 -10.32 4.61 20.35
CA LEU A 202 -11.14 5.60 21.05
C LEU A 202 -11.86 5.04 22.27
N ALA A 203 -12.38 3.81 22.17
CA ALA A 203 -13.11 3.16 23.26
C ALA A 203 -12.19 2.72 24.42
N SER A 204 -10.88 2.63 24.18
CA SER A 204 -9.90 2.23 25.19
C SER A 204 -9.48 3.39 26.09
N ASN A 205 -9.37 3.11 27.40
CA ASN A 205 -8.81 4.01 28.40
C ASN A 205 -7.28 4.04 28.40
N ALA A 206 -6.62 3.18 27.63
CA ALA A 206 -5.17 3.22 27.49
C ALA A 206 -4.72 4.54 26.83
N THR A 207 -3.49 4.94 27.14
CA THR A 207 -2.83 6.16 26.65
C THR A 207 -1.70 5.85 25.67
N SER A 208 -1.17 4.61 25.70
CA SER A 208 -0.09 4.12 24.84
C SER A 208 -0.49 2.84 24.10
N PHE A 209 -0.40 2.86 22.77
CA PHE A 209 -0.87 1.80 21.89
C PHE A 209 0.22 1.37 20.92
N LEU A 210 0.27 0.06 20.66
CA LEU A 210 0.88 -0.48 19.45
C LEU A 210 -0.23 -1.06 18.58
N VAL A 211 -0.36 -0.55 17.36
CA VAL A 211 -1.31 -1.06 16.36
C VAL A 211 -0.54 -1.88 15.35
N ILE A 212 -0.98 -3.12 15.11
CA ILE A 212 -0.40 -4.02 14.13
C ILE A 212 -1.45 -4.30 13.05
N ALA A 213 -1.17 -3.96 11.80
CA ALA A 213 -2.12 -4.10 10.70
C ALA A 213 -1.42 -4.39 9.37
N ASP A 214 -2.15 -4.94 8.39
CA ASP A 214 -1.61 -5.29 7.09
C ASP A 214 -1.44 -4.02 6.23
N GLY A 215 -0.22 -3.50 6.18
CA GLY A 215 0.17 -2.29 5.47
C GLY A 215 -0.14 -2.31 3.98
N ALA A 216 -0.22 -3.50 3.36
CA ALA A 216 -0.64 -3.67 1.96
C ALA A 216 -2.08 -3.18 1.69
N ALA A 217 -2.94 -3.12 2.71
CA ALA A 217 -4.36 -2.78 2.58
C ALA A 217 -4.87 -1.77 3.62
N PHE A 218 -4.01 -1.27 4.50
CA PHE A 218 -4.38 -0.33 5.57
C PHE A 218 -4.50 1.14 5.14
N GLY A 219 -4.12 1.47 3.91
CA GLY A 219 -4.15 2.82 3.36
C GLY A 219 -5.47 3.59 3.57
N PRO A 220 -6.66 2.98 3.42
CA PRO A 220 -7.92 3.65 3.69
C PRO A 220 -8.12 4.18 5.11
N GLU A 221 -7.55 3.52 6.11
CA GLU A 221 -7.72 3.90 7.51
C GLU A 221 -6.63 4.84 8.01
N MET A 222 -5.56 4.98 7.22
CA MET A 222 -4.33 5.65 7.64
C MET A 222 -4.58 7.11 8.04
N GLU A 223 -5.40 7.86 7.30
CA GLU A 223 -5.68 9.26 7.64
C GLU A 223 -6.38 9.40 9.01
N ALA A 224 -7.42 8.60 9.25
CA ALA A 224 -8.19 8.65 10.49
C ALA A 224 -7.36 8.20 11.70
N VAL A 225 -6.62 7.11 11.57
CA VAL A 225 -5.78 6.59 12.66
C VAL A 225 -4.57 7.48 12.91
N TYR A 226 -3.94 8.02 11.86
CA TYR A 226 -2.82 8.94 12.01
C TYR A 226 -3.24 10.23 12.72
N ALA A 227 -4.47 10.71 12.53
CA ALA A 227 -4.98 11.87 13.27
C ALA A 227 -5.02 11.64 14.79
N LEU A 228 -5.25 10.41 15.25
CA LEU A 228 -5.27 10.05 16.68
C LEU A 228 -3.88 10.10 17.33
N THR A 229 -2.80 9.99 16.55
CA THR A 229 -1.41 10.06 17.07
C THR A 229 -1.11 11.44 17.68
N ARG A 230 -1.91 12.46 17.37
CA ARG A 230 -1.82 13.80 17.97
C ARG A 230 -2.38 13.87 19.39
N LEU A 231 -3.18 12.87 19.79
CA LEU A 231 -3.91 12.85 21.06
C LEU A 231 -3.47 11.71 21.98
N LYS A 232 -3.01 10.60 21.42
CA LYS A 232 -2.59 9.39 22.14
C LYS A 232 -1.20 8.96 21.63
N ASN A 233 -0.42 8.29 22.47
CA ASN A 233 0.83 7.69 22.03
C ASN A 233 0.51 6.42 21.24
N ILE A 234 0.67 6.44 19.92
CA ILE A 234 0.31 5.33 19.04
C ILE A 234 1.51 5.05 18.14
N GLU A 235 2.10 3.88 18.31
CA GLU A 235 3.01 3.30 17.33
C GLU A 235 2.20 2.42 16.37
N LEU A 236 2.41 2.64 15.08
CA LEU A 236 1.81 1.83 14.03
C LEU A 236 2.92 0.90 13.54
N PHE A 237 2.67 -0.40 13.48
CA PHE A 237 3.51 -1.40 12.83
C PHE A 237 2.73 -1.98 11.66
N LEU A 238 3.11 -1.58 10.45
CA LEU A 238 2.39 -1.87 9.22
C LEU A 238 3.26 -2.70 8.25
N PRO A 239 3.57 -3.97 8.57
CA PRO A 239 4.22 -4.86 7.61
C PRO A 239 3.34 -5.06 6.38
N GLU A 240 3.88 -5.51 5.24
CA GLU A 240 3.06 -5.82 4.06
C GLU A 240 1.90 -6.77 4.41
N SER A 241 2.18 -7.82 5.18
CA SER A 241 1.19 -8.67 5.84
C SER A 241 1.85 -9.53 6.92
N PHE A 242 1.06 -10.24 7.74
CA PHE A 242 1.62 -11.29 8.60
C PHE A 242 2.30 -12.41 7.78
N GLU A 243 1.72 -12.83 6.65
CA GLU A 243 2.31 -13.90 5.83
C GLU A 243 3.65 -13.49 5.23
N TRP A 244 3.77 -12.21 4.84
CA TRP A 244 5.04 -11.64 4.42
C TRP A 244 6.09 -11.71 5.54
N LEU A 245 5.74 -11.41 6.80
CA LEU A 245 6.68 -11.56 7.93
C LEU A 245 7.16 -13.00 8.10
N VAL A 246 6.26 -13.97 7.96
CA VAL A 246 6.61 -15.39 8.05
C VAL A 246 7.54 -15.80 6.90
N LEU A 247 7.27 -15.36 5.67
CA LEU A 247 8.12 -15.63 4.50
C LEU A 247 9.49 -14.95 4.60
N SER A 248 9.53 -13.71 5.08
CA SER A 248 10.75 -12.92 5.30
C SER A 248 11.58 -13.39 6.49
N SER A 249 11.04 -14.31 7.30
CA SER A 249 11.77 -14.89 8.42
C SER A 249 12.86 -15.86 7.97
N GLY A 250 13.78 -16.17 8.88
CA GLY A 250 14.80 -17.21 8.67
C GLY A 250 14.27 -18.64 8.61
N LEU A 251 12.94 -18.86 8.56
CA LEU A 251 12.34 -20.20 8.57
C LEU A 251 12.57 -20.97 7.27
N PHE A 252 12.62 -20.28 6.14
CA PHE A 252 12.76 -20.88 4.83
C PHE A 252 14.12 -20.50 4.24
N ASN A 253 14.93 -21.50 3.88
CA ASN A 253 16.19 -21.27 3.17
C ASN A 253 15.97 -21.44 1.68
N ASP A 254 15.40 -20.40 1.05
CA ASP A 254 15.03 -20.38 -0.36
C ASP A 254 15.46 -19.06 -1.00
N THR A 255 16.36 -19.15 -1.99
CA THR A 255 16.90 -17.98 -2.70
C THR A 255 15.87 -17.32 -3.59
N GLU A 256 15.00 -18.09 -4.27
CA GLU A 256 13.95 -17.55 -5.15
C GLU A 256 12.92 -16.77 -4.33
N MET A 257 12.60 -17.28 -3.12
CA MET A 257 11.75 -16.57 -2.18
C MET A 257 12.36 -15.24 -1.72
N ARG A 258 13.67 -15.19 -1.44
CA ARG A 258 14.33 -13.93 -1.04
C ARG A 258 14.27 -12.90 -2.16
N GLU A 259 14.56 -13.31 -3.40
CA GLU A 259 14.46 -12.44 -4.56
C GLU A 259 13.02 -11.91 -4.74
N MET A 260 12.02 -12.77 -4.58
CA MET A 260 10.61 -12.36 -4.62
C MET A 260 10.23 -11.37 -3.51
N LEU A 261 10.77 -11.52 -2.30
CA LEU A 261 10.50 -10.61 -1.19
C LEU A 261 11.22 -9.26 -1.34
N GLU A 262 12.38 -9.23 -2.00
CA GLU A 262 13.13 -8.02 -2.34
C GLU A 262 12.50 -7.26 -3.52
N HIS A 263 11.96 -7.99 -4.51
CA HIS A 263 11.38 -7.43 -5.74
C HIS A 263 9.95 -7.93 -6.03
N PRO A 264 8.99 -7.75 -5.10
CA PRO A 264 7.64 -8.34 -5.23
C PRO A 264 6.88 -7.88 -6.48
N ALA A 265 7.08 -6.65 -6.94
CA ALA A 265 6.42 -6.13 -8.14
C ALA A 265 6.67 -7.00 -9.38
N ASP A 266 7.83 -7.65 -9.49
CA ASP A 266 8.20 -8.48 -10.63
C ASP A 266 7.46 -9.84 -10.65
N PHE A 267 6.97 -10.29 -9.49
CA PHE A 267 6.31 -11.59 -9.31
C PHE A 267 4.79 -11.47 -9.22
N ILE A 268 4.27 -10.34 -8.74
CA ILE A 268 2.85 -10.18 -8.43
C ILE A 268 2.06 -9.69 -9.64
N ASP A 269 1.16 -10.54 -10.11
CA ASP A 269 0.25 -10.24 -11.20
C ASP A 269 -1.02 -9.53 -10.73
N SER A 270 -1.29 -8.31 -11.22
CA SER A 270 -2.47 -7.54 -10.82
C SER A 270 -3.80 -8.20 -11.15
N GLU A 271 -3.85 -9.04 -12.20
CA GLU A 271 -5.08 -9.76 -12.57
C GLU A 271 -5.38 -10.90 -11.58
N ARG A 272 -4.34 -11.58 -11.10
CA ARG A 272 -4.47 -12.70 -10.16
C ARG A 272 -4.58 -12.24 -8.71
N PHE A 273 -3.87 -11.18 -8.35
CA PHE A 273 -3.71 -10.72 -6.98
C PHE A 273 -3.98 -9.21 -6.88
N PHE A 274 -5.18 -8.88 -6.40
CA PHE A 274 -5.58 -7.48 -6.21
C PHE A 274 -4.95 -6.82 -4.97
N SER A 275 -4.33 -7.60 -4.09
CA SER A 275 -3.49 -7.09 -3.00
C SER A 275 -2.27 -7.98 -2.83
N TRP A 276 -1.15 -7.39 -2.41
CA TRP A 276 0.06 -8.16 -2.13
C TRP A 276 -0.12 -9.15 -0.97
N GLU A 277 -0.98 -8.83 0.01
CA GLU A 277 -1.38 -9.77 1.08
C GLU A 277 -1.92 -11.09 0.50
N SER A 278 -2.79 -11.02 -0.52
CA SER A 278 -3.35 -12.22 -1.14
C SER A 278 -2.30 -13.08 -1.84
N PHE A 279 -1.27 -12.44 -2.42
CA PHE A 279 -0.13 -13.12 -3.01
C PHE A 279 0.75 -13.79 -1.96
N PHE A 280 1.15 -13.07 -0.91
CA PHE A 280 1.98 -13.65 0.15
C PHE A 280 1.27 -14.77 0.90
N THR A 281 -0.06 -14.68 1.04
CA THR A 281 -0.88 -15.77 1.57
C THR A 281 -0.81 -17.01 0.68
N ASP A 282 -1.02 -16.89 -0.63
CA ASP A 282 -0.89 -18.01 -1.55
C ASP A 282 0.53 -18.59 -1.54
N ALA A 283 1.55 -17.73 -1.61
CA ALA A 283 2.96 -18.14 -1.58
C ALA A 283 3.32 -18.94 -0.31
N LEU A 284 2.89 -18.48 0.87
CA LEU A 284 3.15 -19.18 2.13
C LEU A 284 2.40 -20.51 2.22
N ILE A 285 1.14 -20.55 1.77
CA ILE A 285 0.36 -21.79 1.71
C ILE A 285 1.06 -22.81 0.80
N GLN A 286 1.46 -22.42 -0.41
CA GLN A 286 2.15 -23.33 -1.33
C GLN A 286 3.49 -23.78 -0.77
N LYS A 287 4.27 -22.87 -0.18
CA LYS A 287 5.60 -23.19 0.38
C LYS A 287 5.54 -24.22 1.50
N THR A 288 4.51 -24.13 2.33
CA THR A 288 4.37 -24.94 3.54
C THR A 288 3.46 -26.14 3.37
N LYS A 289 2.85 -26.28 2.18
CA LYS A 289 1.97 -27.39 1.83
C LYS A 289 2.67 -28.73 2.08
N ASP A 290 1.94 -29.66 2.69
CA ASP A 290 2.41 -31.01 3.02
C ASP A 290 3.65 -31.05 3.94
N THR A 291 3.93 -29.96 4.66
CA THR A 291 4.97 -29.89 5.71
C THR A 291 4.35 -29.79 7.11
N TYR A 292 5.16 -30.01 8.15
CA TYR A 292 4.73 -29.76 9.52
C TYR A 292 4.38 -28.29 9.81
N LEU A 293 4.86 -27.35 8.97
CA LEU A 293 4.58 -25.92 9.04
C LEU A 293 3.38 -25.50 8.19
N ALA A 294 2.55 -26.43 7.68
CA ALA A 294 1.42 -26.09 6.82
C ALA A 294 0.61 -24.90 7.36
N TYR A 295 0.59 -23.80 6.58
CA TYR A 295 -0.03 -22.55 6.96
C TYR A 295 -1.51 -22.52 6.60
N ARG A 296 -2.31 -21.88 7.46
CA ARG A 296 -3.75 -21.67 7.23
C ARG A 296 -4.13 -20.27 7.73
N LYS A 297 -4.52 -19.36 6.83
CA LYS A 297 -4.86 -17.97 7.19
C LYS A 297 -5.81 -17.87 8.39
N LYS A 298 -6.85 -18.72 8.44
CA LYS A 298 -7.91 -18.67 9.48
C LYS A 298 -7.50 -19.16 10.87
N GLU A 299 -6.51 -20.03 11.00
CA GLU A 299 -6.11 -20.63 12.28
C GLU A 299 -4.63 -21.00 12.21
N LEU A 300 -3.83 -20.40 13.10
CA LEU A 300 -2.38 -20.56 13.07
C LEU A 300 -2.00 -21.99 13.43
N ASN A 301 -1.12 -22.57 12.62
CA ASN A 301 -0.50 -23.84 13.00
C ASN A 301 0.38 -23.63 14.25
N ARG A 302 0.13 -24.38 15.32
CA ARG A 302 0.82 -24.25 16.61
C ARG A 302 2.34 -24.40 16.52
N GLU A 303 2.85 -25.03 15.46
CA GLU A 303 4.30 -25.09 15.20
C GLU A 303 4.93 -23.70 15.06
N TYR A 304 4.19 -22.69 14.60
CA TYR A 304 4.64 -21.29 14.53
C TYR A 304 4.81 -20.62 15.91
N LEU A 305 4.20 -21.17 16.96
CA LEU A 305 4.31 -20.66 18.33
C LEU A 305 5.48 -21.29 19.11
N LYS A 306 6.10 -22.34 18.56
CA LYS A 306 7.26 -23.00 19.16
C LYS A 306 8.52 -22.16 18.96
N GLU A 307 9.46 -22.30 19.88
CA GLU A 307 10.69 -21.49 19.99
C GLU A 307 11.38 -21.24 18.63
N ARG A 308 11.70 -22.30 17.88
CA ARG A 308 12.39 -22.15 16.59
C ARG A 308 11.66 -21.23 15.60
N ALA A 309 10.35 -21.42 15.44
CA ALA A 309 9.57 -20.67 14.46
C ALA A 309 9.23 -19.27 14.96
N ALA A 310 8.80 -19.18 16.23
CA ALA A 310 8.51 -17.91 16.88
C ALA A 310 9.74 -16.99 16.88
N SER A 311 10.91 -17.47 17.31
CA SER A 311 12.13 -16.67 17.33
C SER A 311 12.58 -16.22 15.93
N ALA A 312 12.39 -17.05 14.90
CA ALA A 312 12.72 -16.67 13.53
C ALA A 312 11.82 -15.54 13.00
N ILE A 313 10.52 -15.56 13.33
CA ILE A 313 9.58 -14.50 12.98
C ILE A 313 9.83 -13.25 13.83
N GLU A 314 10.04 -13.42 15.14
CA GLU A 314 10.34 -12.32 16.08
C GLU A 314 11.60 -11.54 15.66
N ALA A 315 12.60 -12.22 15.09
CA ALA A 315 13.82 -11.58 14.57
C ALA A 315 13.58 -10.62 13.39
N THR A 316 12.41 -10.71 12.73
CA THR A 316 12.01 -9.77 11.65
C THR A 316 11.31 -8.52 12.18
N LEU A 317 10.87 -8.55 13.45
CA LEU A 317 10.12 -7.46 14.05
C LEU A 317 11.07 -6.33 14.48
N PRO A 318 10.67 -5.06 14.34
CA PRO A 318 11.40 -3.97 14.94
C PRO A 318 11.29 -4.04 16.47
N SER A 319 11.97 -3.12 17.17
CA SER A 319 11.85 -3.01 18.62
C SER A 319 10.46 -2.50 19.02
N LEU A 320 9.51 -3.43 19.17
CA LEU A 320 8.09 -3.15 19.46
C LEU A 320 7.77 -3.07 20.97
N GLY A 321 8.79 -3.13 21.83
CA GLY A 321 8.61 -3.14 23.28
C GLY A 321 8.12 -4.48 23.86
N PHE A 322 8.19 -5.55 23.07
CA PHE A 322 8.08 -6.93 23.53
C PHE A 322 9.39 -7.32 24.21
N ASN A 323 9.38 -7.49 25.53
CA ASN A 323 10.55 -8.00 26.24
C ASN A 323 10.37 -9.51 26.45
N ALA A 324 11.34 -10.30 25.98
CA ALA A 324 11.52 -11.66 26.46
C ALA A 324 11.92 -11.60 27.95
N SER A 325 11.30 -12.48 28.75
CA SER A 325 11.73 -12.75 30.13
C SER A 325 13.12 -13.37 30.15
#